data_AF-A0AA42ZZ25-F1
#
_entry.id   AF-A0AA42ZZ25-F1
#
_cell.length_a   1.000
_cell.length_b   1.000
_cell.length_c   1.000
_cell.angle_alpha   90.00
_cell.angle_beta   90.00
_cell.angle_gamma   90.00
#
_symmetry.space_group_name_H-M   'P 1'
#
loop_
_entity.id
_entity.type
_entity.pdbx_description
1 polymer ?
#
loop_
_entity_poly.entity_id
_entity_poly.type
_entity_poly.pdbx_seq_one_letter_code
_entity_poly.pdbx_strand_id
1 'polypeptide(L)'
;MSKLGIIVFWIGILWAVIMGLIVSLDPGYVCQLDTDNLPTTLWSYPSLCFISWAFSVPFGFMIAAIGILMHANANRNTLLKFGLGVIGTYLFIIFANGPMPHVPVLFGIGGTLIMLFYFLILWKNAARFKENVYRLAGYTFLITGFWFTCGLGSRQYQPLLGSGESPIDIITFFILAMLFFWLSEARSKMAS
;
A
#
# COMPACT_ATOMS: atom_id res chain seq x y z
N MET A 1 8.31 -17.90 -20.32
CA MET A 1 7.31 -17.89 -19.24
C MET A 1 7.61 -19.02 -18.26
N SER A 2 7.79 -18.71 -16.98
CA SER A 2 8.13 -19.69 -15.94
C SER A 2 6.89 -20.24 -15.23
N LYS A 3 6.78 -21.58 -15.13
CA LYS A 3 5.73 -22.27 -14.34
C LYS A 3 5.87 -21.98 -12.84
N LEU A 4 7.12 -21.91 -12.35
CA LEU A 4 7.41 -21.56 -10.97
C LEU A 4 6.90 -20.16 -10.62
N GLY A 5 7.06 -19.19 -11.53
CA GLY A 5 6.56 -17.83 -11.33
C GLY A 5 5.04 -17.77 -11.15
N ILE A 6 4.29 -18.58 -11.91
CA ILE A 6 2.82 -18.68 -11.78
C ILE A 6 2.44 -19.23 -10.40
N ILE A 7 3.14 -20.26 -9.93
CA ILE A 7 2.88 -20.86 -8.61
C ILE A 7 3.12 -19.82 -7.51
N VAL A 8 4.27 -19.14 -7.55
CA VAL A 8 4.62 -18.08 -6.58
C VAL A 8 3.58 -16.95 -6.62
N PHE A 9 3.14 -16.54 -7.81
CA PHE A 9 2.11 -15.51 -7.97
C PHE A 9 0.80 -15.88 -7.25
N TRP A 10 0.28 -17.08 -7.49
CA TRP A 10 -0.96 -17.54 -6.86
C TRP A 10 -0.83 -17.75 -5.36
N ILE A 11 0.32 -18.20 -4.87
CA ILE A 11 0.60 -18.27 -3.42
C ILE A 11 0.46 -16.88 -2.80
N GLY A 12 1.04 -15.85 -3.44
CA GLY A 12 0.94 -14.47 -2.96
C GLY A 12 -0.51 -13.95 -2.92
N ILE A 13 -1.31 -14.24 -3.96
CA ILE A 13 -2.74 -13.89 -3.99
C ILE A 13 -3.50 -14.58 -2.87
N LEU A 14 -3.39 -15.92 -2.78
CA LEU A 14 -4.12 -16.70 -1.78
C LEU A 14 -3.77 -16.22 -0.36
N TRP A 15 -2.49 -15.99 -0.10
CA TRP A 15 -2.03 -15.42 1.17
C TRP A 15 -2.66 -14.06 1.44
N ALA A 16 -2.59 -13.12 0.50
CA ALA A 16 -3.14 -11.77 0.67
C ALA A 16 -4.65 -11.77 0.91
N VAL A 17 -5.40 -12.64 0.22
CA VAL A 17 -6.85 -12.76 0.38
C VAL A 17 -7.21 -13.38 1.72
N ILE A 18 -6.59 -14.51 2.08
CA ILE A 18 -6.85 -15.18 3.36
C ILE A 18 -6.51 -14.24 4.51
N MET A 19 -5.33 -13.62 4.46
CA MET A 19 -4.93 -12.66 5.48
C MET A 19 -5.82 -11.43 5.46
N GLY A 20 -6.26 -10.94 4.29
CA GLY A 20 -7.21 -9.83 4.16
C GLY A 20 -8.52 -10.07 4.93
N LEU A 21 -9.04 -11.30 4.84
CA LEU A 21 -10.22 -11.71 5.60
C LEU A 21 -9.93 -11.79 7.11
N ILE A 22 -8.78 -12.36 7.49
CA ILE A 22 -8.36 -12.48 8.90
C ILE A 22 -8.14 -11.09 9.52
N VAL A 23 -7.48 -10.17 8.81
CA VAL A 23 -7.22 -8.80 9.30
C VAL A 23 -8.44 -7.89 9.25
N SER A 24 -9.53 -8.33 8.62
CA SER A 24 -10.82 -7.63 8.76
C SER A 24 -11.46 -7.92 10.12
N LEU A 25 -10.98 -8.93 10.86
CA LEU A 25 -11.38 -9.19 12.24
C LEU A 25 -10.63 -8.26 13.20
N ASP A 26 -11.30 -7.93 14.30
CA ASP A 26 -10.79 -7.04 15.33
C ASP A 26 -9.44 -7.54 15.90
N PRO A 27 -8.40 -6.69 15.97
CA PRO A 27 -7.09 -7.08 16.49
C PRO A 27 -7.10 -7.40 17.99
N GLY A 28 -8.05 -6.86 18.76
CA GLY A 28 -8.29 -7.27 20.15
C GLY A 28 -8.82 -8.71 20.24
N TYR A 29 -9.55 -9.18 19.24
CA TYR A 29 -9.93 -10.59 19.13
C TYR A 29 -8.77 -11.48 18.66
N VAL A 30 -8.04 -11.06 17.63
CA VAL A 30 -6.99 -11.89 16.97
C VAL A 30 -5.68 -11.92 17.77
N CYS A 31 -5.29 -10.79 18.35
CA CYS A 31 -4.00 -10.61 19.04
C CYS A 31 -4.15 -10.34 20.53
N GLN A 32 -5.37 -10.40 21.09
CA GLN A 32 -5.65 -10.09 22.50
C GLN A 32 -5.07 -8.73 22.93
N LEU A 33 -5.05 -7.77 21.99
CA LEU A 33 -4.59 -6.42 22.22
C LEU A 33 -5.73 -5.60 22.83
N ASP A 34 -5.50 -5.06 24.00
CA ASP A 34 -6.32 -3.97 24.52
C ASP A 34 -6.05 -2.73 23.66
N THR A 35 -7.09 -2.21 22.99
CA THR A 35 -6.99 -1.02 22.15
C THR A 35 -6.50 0.20 22.93
N ASP A 36 -6.71 0.22 24.25
CA ASP A 36 -6.32 1.29 25.14
C ASP A 36 -4.89 1.15 25.67
N ASN A 37 -4.30 -0.05 25.57
CA ASN A 37 -2.97 -0.39 26.10
C ASN A 37 -2.09 -1.07 25.05
N LEU A 38 -1.89 -0.39 23.91
CA LEU A 38 -0.94 -0.85 22.92
C LEU A 38 0.46 -1.04 23.54
N PRO A 39 1.15 -2.14 23.21
CA PRO A 39 2.45 -2.44 23.77
C PRO A 39 3.50 -1.35 23.55
N THR A 40 4.30 -1.09 24.58
CA THR A 40 5.29 0.00 24.60
C THR A 40 6.58 -0.30 23.84
N THR A 41 6.78 -1.54 23.37
CA THR A 41 7.97 -1.93 22.61
C THR A 41 7.61 -2.90 21.49
N LEU A 42 8.36 -2.86 20.38
CA LEU A 42 8.21 -3.78 19.24
C LEU A 42 8.35 -5.27 19.64
N TRP A 43 9.07 -5.54 20.74
CA TRP A 43 9.45 -6.88 21.21
C TRP A 43 8.48 -7.50 22.21
N SER A 44 7.46 -6.77 22.65
CA SER A 44 6.48 -7.31 23.58
C SER A 44 5.54 -8.33 22.90
N TYR A 45 5.02 -9.26 23.70
CA TYR A 45 4.27 -10.41 23.19
C TYR A 45 2.95 -10.07 22.44
N PRO A 46 2.31 -8.90 22.60
CA PRO A 46 1.21 -8.47 21.71
C PRO A 46 1.67 -7.65 20.47
N SER A 47 2.83 -7.00 20.50
CA SER A 47 3.30 -6.11 19.40
C SER A 47 3.75 -6.90 18.18
N LEU A 48 4.40 -8.05 18.37
CA LEU A 48 4.77 -8.94 17.27
C LEU A 48 3.54 -9.51 16.56
N CYS A 49 2.48 -9.83 17.31
CA CYS A 49 1.20 -10.23 16.73
C CYS A 49 0.61 -9.10 15.87
N PHE A 50 0.57 -7.87 16.40
CA PHE A 50 0.08 -6.70 15.64
C PHE A 50 0.86 -6.46 14.35
N ILE A 51 2.20 -6.53 14.40
CA ILE A 51 3.05 -6.36 13.20
C ILE A 51 2.75 -7.47 12.20
N SER A 52 2.68 -8.72 12.66
CA SER A 52 2.37 -9.85 11.79
C SER A 52 1.00 -9.68 11.13
N TRP A 53 0.01 -9.22 11.88
CA TRP A 53 -1.33 -8.91 11.41
C TRP A 53 -1.29 -7.78 10.37
N ALA A 54 -0.68 -6.63 10.69
CA ALA A 54 -0.66 -5.44 9.84
C ALA A 54 0.12 -5.64 8.53
N PHE A 55 1.21 -6.39 8.56
CA PHE A 55 2.09 -6.60 7.40
C PHE A 55 1.82 -7.92 6.66
N SER A 56 0.88 -8.75 7.13
CA SER A 56 0.53 -10.03 6.49
C SER A 56 0.02 -9.88 5.05
N VAL A 57 -0.89 -8.93 4.81
CA VAL A 57 -1.47 -8.67 3.49
C VAL A 57 -0.44 -8.06 2.52
N PRO A 58 0.29 -6.99 2.91
CA PRO A 58 1.41 -6.48 2.12
C PRO A 58 2.44 -7.54 1.70
N PHE A 59 2.73 -8.50 2.59
CA PHE A 59 3.62 -9.61 2.28
C PHE A 59 3.12 -10.49 1.13
N GLY A 60 1.82 -10.78 1.09
CA GLY A 60 1.20 -11.49 -0.05
C GLY A 60 1.33 -10.72 -1.36
N PHE A 61 1.15 -9.39 -1.34
CA PHE A 61 1.36 -8.54 -2.52
C PHE A 61 2.80 -8.59 -3.03
N MET A 62 3.78 -8.59 -2.14
CA MET A 62 5.20 -8.72 -2.51
C MET A 62 5.48 -10.06 -3.19
N ILE A 63 5.01 -11.16 -2.62
CA ILE A 63 5.15 -12.50 -3.20
C ILE A 63 4.50 -12.53 -4.59
N ALA A 64 3.29 -11.99 -4.72
CA ALA A 64 2.59 -11.95 -6.00
C ALA A 64 3.40 -11.17 -7.06
N ALA A 65 3.91 -9.99 -6.70
CA ALA A 65 4.73 -9.17 -7.62
C ALA A 65 6.03 -9.87 -8.04
N ILE A 66 6.72 -10.53 -7.10
CA ILE A 66 7.91 -11.35 -7.39
C ILE A 66 7.55 -12.51 -8.33
N GLY A 67 6.44 -13.19 -8.08
CA GLY A 67 5.93 -14.27 -8.93
C GLY A 67 5.68 -13.83 -10.37
N ILE A 68 5.09 -12.64 -10.57
CA ILE A 68 4.92 -12.06 -11.91
C ILE A 68 6.24 -11.73 -12.59
N LEU A 69 7.20 -11.14 -11.88
CA LEU A 69 8.52 -10.86 -12.44
C LEU A 69 9.23 -12.17 -12.86
N MET A 70 9.15 -13.21 -12.03
CA MET A 70 9.67 -14.53 -12.36
C MET A 70 8.95 -15.15 -13.57
N HIS A 71 7.63 -15.04 -13.63
CA HIS A 71 6.83 -15.56 -14.73
C HIS A 71 7.19 -14.88 -16.06
N ALA A 72 7.38 -13.56 -16.02
CA ALA A 72 7.83 -12.73 -17.15
C ALA A 72 9.31 -12.94 -17.52
N ASN A 73 10.02 -13.89 -16.87
CA ASN A 73 11.44 -14.14 -17.07
C ASN A 73 12.32 -12.88 -16.87
N ALA A 74 11.95 -12.01 -15.90
CA ALA A 74 12.79 -10.89 -15.53
C ALA A 74 14.18 -11.39 -15.10
N ASN A 75 15.23 -10.66 -15.48
CA ASN A 75 16.59 -11.04 -15.10
C ASN A 75 16.77 -10.99 -13.57
N ARG A 76 17.76 -11.74 -13.07
CA ARG A 76 18.05 -11.84 -11.63
C ARG A 76 18.29 -10.48 -10.98
N ASN A 77 18.94 -9.55 -11.67
CA ASN A 77 19.25 -8.22 -11.13
C ASN A 77 17.98 -7.39 -10.93
N THR A 78 17.02 -7.43 -11.86
CA THR A 78 15.72 -6.77 -11.73
C THR A 78 14.93 -7.36 -10.57
N LEU A 79 14.91 -8.69 -10.46
CA LEU A 79 14.23 -9.38 -9.36
C LEU A 79 14.82 -8.99 -8.00
N LEU A 80 16.16 -8.96 -7.89
CA LEU A 80 16.86 -8.58 -6.66
C LEU A 80 16.65 -7.10 -6.32
N LYS A 81 16.75 -6.19 -7.30
CA LYS A 81 16.52 -4.75 -7.06
C LYS A 81 15.11 -4.47 -6.57
N PHE A 82 14.11 -5.09 -7.21
CA PHE A 82 12.72 -4.98 -6.77
C PHE A 82 12.54 -5.59 -5.37
N GLY A 83 12.95 -6.84 -5.17
CA GLY A 83 12.79 -7.53 -3.89
C GLY A 83 13.48 -6.80 -2.73
N LEU A 84 14.75 -6.44 -2.88
CA LEU A 84 15.50 -5.72 -1.86
C LEU A 84 14.96 -4.31 -1.61
N GLY A 85 14.55 -3.60 -2.66
CA GLY A 85 13.97 -2.25 -2.52
C GLY A 85 12.66 -2.27 -1.75
N VAL A 86 11.76 -3.20 -2.09
CA VAL A 86 10.46 -3.31 -1.43
C VAL A 86 10.62 -3.84 0.00
N ILE A 87 11.36 -4.93 0.22
CA ILE A 87 11.62 -5.48 1.56
C ILE A 87 12.32 -4.44 2.45
N GLY A 88 13.34 -3.75 1.92
CA GLY A 88 14.06 -2.71 2.64
C GLY A 88 13.14 -1.55 3.06
N THR A 89 12.19 -1.16 2.20
CA THR A 89 11.18 -0.14 2.52
C THR A 89 10.26 -0.61 3.65
N TYR A 90 9.76 -1.85 3.62
CA TYR A 90 8.93 -2.39 4.69
C TYR A 90 9.68 -2.46 6.03
N LEU A 91 10.91 -2.97 6.02
CA LEU A 91 11.73 -3.01 7.23
C LEU A 91 11.97 -1.59 7.77
N PHE A 92 12.32 -0.64 6.90
CA PHE A 92 12.48 0.76 7.30
C PHE A 92 11.21 1.31 7.95
N ILE A 93 10.03 1.08 7.37
CA ILE A 93 8.74 1.53 7.93
C ILE A 93 8.46 0.89 9.29
N ILE A 94 8.72 -0.41 9.46
CA ILE A 94 8.53 -1.11 10.74
C ILE A 94 9.43 -0.51 11.83
N PHE A 95 10.71 -0.26 11.51
CA PHE A 95 11.65 0.33 12.49
C PHE A 95 11.41 1.82 12.72
N ALA A 96 10.99 2.56 11.68
CA ALA A 96 10.71 3.99 11.79
C ALA A 96 9.42 4.28 12.57
N ASN A 97 8.42 3.40 12.51
CA ASN A 97 7.21 3.46 13.33
C ASN A 97 7.36 2.77 14.69
N GLY A 98 8.57 2.67 15.23
CA GLY A 98 8.78 2.44 16.67
C GLY A 98 8.13 3.55 17.52
N PRO A 99 8.44 3.69 18.82
CA PRO A 99 7.89 4.75 19.67
C PRO A 99 8.49 6.14 19.31
N MET A 100 8.35 6.55 18.04
CA MET A 100 8.63 7.90 17.60
C MET A 100 7.38 8.73 17.86
N PRO A 101 7.48 9.80 18.68
CA PRO A 101 6.39 10.77 18.77
C PRO A 101 6.13 11.36 17.39
N HIS A 102 4.87 11.69 17.09
CA HIS A 102 4.50 12.31 15.83
C HIS A 102 5.39 13.53 15.52
N VAL A 103 5.92 13.57 14.31
CA VAL A 103 6.76 14.67 13.81
C VAL A 103 5.99 15.41 12.70
N PRO A 104 5.25 16.49 13.02
CA PRO A 104 4.42 17.21 12.05
C PRO A 104 5.18 17.67 10.80
N VAL A 105 6.45 18.07 10.97
CA VAL A 105 7.31 18.52 9.88
C VAL A 105 7.58 17.40 8.87
N LEU A 106 7.90 16.19 9.36
CA LEU A 106 8.18 15.05 8.49
C LEU A 106 6.91 14.62 7.74
N PHE A 107 5.76 14.68 8.40
CA PHE A 107 4.45 14.43 7.79
C PHE A 107 4.15 15.43 6.66
N GLY A 108 4.39 16.73 6.89
CA GLY A 108 4.23 17.77 5.87
C GLY A 108 5.19 17.64 4.68
N ILE A 109 6.45 17.29 4.94
CA ILE A 109 7.43 16.99 3.88
C ILE A 109 6.96 15.79 3.05
N GLY A 110 6.50 14.73 3.70
CA GLY A 110 5.95 13.54 3.02
C GLY A 110 4.79 13.88 2.09
N GLY A 111 3.80 14.63 2.59
CA GLY A 111 2.66 15.09 1.78
C GLY A 111 3.09 15.95 0.59
N THR A 112 4.05 16.87 0.80
CA THR A 112 4.59 17.73 -0.25
C THR A 112 5.29 16.90 -1.34
N LEU A 113 6.12 15.93 -0.96
CA LEU A 113 6.81 15.05 -1.91
C LEU A 113 5.82 14.22 -2.72
N ILE A 114 4.77 13.67 -2.09
CA ILE A 114 3.70 12.93 -2.77
C ILE A 114 3.04 13.80 -3.84
N MET A 115 2.68 15.05 -3.50
CA MET A 115 2.10 16.00 -4.46
C MET A 115 3.05 16.35 -5.60
N LEU A 116 4.32 16.63 -5.30
CA LEU A 116 5.33 16.95 -6.32
C LEU A 116 5.53 15.78 -7.28
N PHE A 117 5.63 14.55 -6.78
CA PHE A 117 5.74 13.37 -7.65
C PHE A 117 4.49 13.18 -8.52
N TYR A 118 3.29 13.43 -7.99
CA TYR A 118 2.07 13.42 -8.81
C TYR A 118 2.14 14.44 -9.95
N PHE A 119 2.51 15.69 -9.67
CA PHE A 119 2.63 16.71 -10.72
C PHE A 119 3.72 16.38 -11.75
N LEU A 120 4.86 15.82 -11.31
CA LEU A 120 5.91 15.34 -12.21
C LEU A 120 5.41 14.19 -13.10
N ILE A 121 4.60 13.28 -12.55
CA ILE A 121 3.96 12.21 -13.33
C ILE A 121 3.02 12.79 -14.39
N LEU A 122 2.17 13.77 -14.00
CA LEU A 122 1.27 14.48 -14.92
C LEU A 122 2.05 15.13 -16.06
N TRP A 123 3.06 15.94 -15.71
CA TRP A 123 3.87 16.67 -16.67
C TRP A 123 4.58 15.73 -17.65
N LYS A 124 5.27 14.71 -17.13
CA LYS A 124 6.07 13.78 -17.94
C LYS A 124 5.23 12.90 -18.86
N ASN A 125 3.96 12.65 -18.53
CA ASN A 125 3.11 11.72 -19.27
C ASN A 125 1.88 12.39 -19.92
N ALA A 126 1.85 13.73 -20.03
CA ALA A 126 0.70 14.49 -20.54
C ALA A 126 0.16 13.95 -21.89
N ALA A 127 1.04 13.67 -22.86
CA ALA A 127 0.64 13.10 -24.15
C ALA A 127 0.02 11.70 -24.02
N ARG A 128 0.55 10.84 -23.14
CA ARG A 128 0.02 9.49 -22.90
C ARG A 128 -1.34 9.53 -22.19
N PHE A 129 -1.56 10.52 -21.32
CA PHE A 129 -2.85 10.69 -20.65
C PHE A 129 -3.95 11.16 -21.58
N LYS A 130 -3.62 11.94 -22.62
CA LYS A 130 -4.57 12.28 -23.68
C LYS A 130 -5.11 11.04 -24.38
N GLU A 131 -4.25 10.07 -24.67
CA GLU A 131 -4.61 8.83 -25.36
C GLU A 131 -5.30 7.81 -24.44
N ASN A 132 -4.94 7.82 -23.15
CA ASN A 132 -5.47 6.91 -22.14
C ASN A 132 -5.93 7.65 -20.88
N VAL A 133 -7.13 8.24 -20.98
CA VAL A 133 -7.77 9.01 -19.90
C VAL A 133 -8.05 8.17 -18.64
N TYR A 134 -8.26 6.86 -18.79
CA TYR A 134 -8.43 5.96 -17.63
C TYR A 134 -7.19 5.95 -16.74
N ARG A 135 -5.99 6.03 -17.33
CA ARG A 135 -4.75 6.11 -16.55
C ARG A 135 -4.67 7.39 -15.72
N LEU A 136 -5.12 8.52 -16.29
CA LEU A 136 -5.21 9.79 -15.59
C LEU A 136 -6.24 9.74 -14.46
N ALA A 137 -7.41 9.15 -14.70
CA ALA A 137 -8.43 8.93 -13.68
C ALA A 137 -7.88 8.07 -12.53
N GLY A 138 -7.17 6.98 -12.84
CA GLY A 138 -6.53 6.12 -11.84
C GLY A 138 -5.56 6.88 -10.93
N TYR A 139 -4.65 7.67 -11.50
CA TYR A 139 -3.74 8.50 -10.70
C TYR A 139 -4.46 9.57 -9.88
N THR A 140 -5.54 10.14 -10.40
CA THR A 140 -6.32 11.19 -9.73
C THR A 140 -7.10 10.63 -8.54
N PHE A 141 -7.73 9.47 -8.68
CA PHE A 141 -8.37 8.79 -7.56
C PHE A 141 -7.35 8.31 -6.53
N LEU A 142 -6.18 7.81 -6.98
CA LEU A 142 -5.11 7.39 -6.07
C LEU A 142 -4.60 8.54 -5.20
N ILE A 143 -4.27 9.70 -5.80
CA ILE A 143 -3.77 10.87 -5.06
C ILE A 143 -4.84 11.44 -4.11
N THR A 144 -6.11 11.39 -4.52
CA THR A 144 -7.24 11.80 -3.67
C THR A 144 -7.39 10.86 -2.47
N GLY A 145 -7.30 9.54 -2.69
CA GLY A 145 -7.28 8.55 -1.61
C GLY A 145 -6.13 8.77 -0.63
N PHE A 146 -4.92 9.07 -1.12
CA PHE A 146 -3.79 9.45 -0.27
C PHE A 146 -4.07 10.70 0.57
N TRP A 147 -4.68 11.73 0.00
CA TRP A 147 -5.05 12.94 0.74
C TRP A 147 -5.95 12.63 1.94
N PHE A 148 -7.04 11.89 1.72
CA PHE A 148 -7.97 11.53 2.80
C PHE A 148 -7.35 10.55 3.81
N THR A 149 -6.48 9.63 3.35
CA THR A 149 -5.75 8.70 4.22
C THR A 149 -4.80 9.45 5.16
N CYS A 150 -4.03 10.41 4.62
CA CYS A 150 -3.19 11.30 5.40
C CYS A 150 -4.04 12.12 6.39
N GLY A 151 -5.16 12.69 5.95
CA GLY A 151 -6.09 13.42 6.81
C GLY A 151 -6.55 12.58 8.00
N LEU A 152 -7.04 11.36 7.76
CA LEU A 152 -7.48 10.44 8.81
C LEU A 152 -6.34 10.06 9.77
N GLY A 153 -5.17 9.69 9.22
CA GLY A 153 -3.99 9.33 10.01
C GLY A 153 -3.46 10.48 10.87
N SER A 154 -3.66 11.73 10.45
CA SER A 154 -3.25 12.91 11.22
C SER A 154 -4.14 13.23 12.42
N ARG A 155 -5.40 12.75 12.43
CA ARG A 155 -6.38 13.08 13.50
C ARG A 155 -5.96 12.57 14.87
N GLN A 156 -5.23 11.46 14.92
CA GLN A 156 -4.65 10.93 16.16
C GLN A 156 -3.71 11.93 16.86
N TYR A 157 -3.18 12.90 16.11
CA TYR A 157 -2.26 13.92 16.61
C TYR A 157 -2.87 15.31 16.64
N GLN A 158 -4.12 15.46 16.20
CA GLN A 158 -4.86 16.71 16.13
C GLN A 158 -6.27 16.49 16.70
N PRO A 159 -6.42 16.36 18.03
CA PRO A 159 -7.68 15.99 18.68
C PRO A 159 -8.83 16.96 18.39
N LEU A 160 -8.52 18.20 17.99
CA LEU A 160 -9.49 19.20 17.52
C LEU A 160 -10.26 18.76 16.26
N LEU A 161 -9.77 17.77 15.50
CA LEU A 161 -10.41 17.23 14.29
C LEU A 161 -11.39 16.08 14.57
N GLY A 162 -11.53 15.64 15.83
CA GLY A 162 -12.42 14.55 16.24
C GLY A 162 -11.98 13.15 15.79
N SER A 163 -12.73 12.11 16.19
CA SER A 163 -12.37 10.69 16.05
C SER A 163 -12.47 10.11 14.63
N GLY A 164 -12.87 10.89 13.63
CA GLY A 164 -13.05 10.37 12.27
C GLY A 164 -14.44 9.80 12.03
N GLU A 165 -14.89 9.86 10.78
CA GLU A 165 -16.01 9.06 10.27
C GLU A 165 -15.46 7.77 9.64
N SER A 166 -16.35 6.83 9.31
CA SER A 166 -15.97 5.62 8.57
C SER A 166 -15.18 5.99 7.30
N PRO A 167 -14.05 5.34 6.99
CA PRO A 167 -13.17 5.69 5.87
C PRO A 167 -13.74 5.24 4.52
N ILE A 168 -15.06 5.32 4.33
CA ILE A 168 -15.75 4.82 3.14
C ILE A 168 -15.27 5.55 1.88
N ASP A 169 -15.07 6.87 1.98
CA ASP A 169 -14.55 7.69 0.88
C ASP A 169 -13.15 7.24 0.45
N ILE A 170 -12.27 6.94 1.41
CA ILE A 170 -10.91 6.44 1.15
C ILE A 170 -10.97 5.12 0.38
N ILE A 171 -11.80 4.19 0.84
CA ILE A 171 -11.99 2.88 0.20
C ILE A 171 -12.54 3.06 -1.21
N THR A 172 -13.56 3.92 -1.40
CA THR A 172 -14.15 4.21 -2.70
C THR A 172 -13.10 4.77 -3.67
N PHE A 173 -12.27 5.74 -3.23
CA PHE A 173 -11.22 6.29 -4.09
C PHE A 173 -10.18 5.24 -4.48
N PHE A 174 -9.75 4.36 -3.58
CA PHE A 174 -8.78 3.32 -3.94
C PHE A 174 -9.37 2.22 -4.83
N ILE A 175 -10.64 1.84 -4.64
CA ILE A 175 -11.34 0.92 -5.55
C ILE A 175 -11.43 1.52 -6.95
N LEU A 176 -11.85 2.79 -7.06
CA LEU A 176 -11.91 3.49 -8.34
C LEU A 176 -10.52 3.59 -8.97
N ALA A 177 -9.48 3.93 -8.20
CA ALA A 177 -8.11 3.99 -8.70
C ALA A 177 -7.68 2.65 -9.32
N MET A 178 -7.89 1.53 -8.62
CA MET A 178 -7.55 0.19 -9.12
C MET A 178 -8.38 -0.19 -10.35
N LEU A 179 -9.68 0.10 -10.37
CA LEU A 179 -10.55 -0.13 -11.51
C LEU A 179 -10.05 0.62 -12.76
N PHE A 180 -9.73 1.90 -12.61
CA PHE A 180 -9.27 2.73 -13.73
C PHE A 180 -7.86 2.36 -14.21
N PHE A 181 -6.97 1.91 -13.32
CA PHE A 181 -5.70 1.32 -13.75
C PHE A 181 -5.92 0.04 -14.55
N TRP A 182 -6.82 -0.85 -14.12
CA TRP A 182 -7.14 -2.06 -14.86
C TRP A 182 -7.73 -1.76 -16.25
N LEU A 183 -8.68 -0.83 -16.35
CA LEU A 183 -9.26 -0.37 -17.62
C LEU A 183 -8.19 0.24 -18.56
N SER A 184 -7.24 0.99 -18.01
CA SER A 184 -6.10 1.54 -18.75
C SER A 184 -5.23 0.45 -19.38
N GLU A 185 -4.92 -0.60 -18.63
CA GLU A 185 -4.11 -1.72 -19.14
C GLU A 185 -4.87 -2.55 -20.19
N ALA A 186 -6.19 -2.77 -20.00
CA ALA A 186 -7.03 -3.47 -20.96
C ALA A 186 -7.10 -2.73 -22.30
N ARG A 187 -7.23 -1.39 -22.28
CA ARG A 187 -7.26 -0.57 -23.49
C ARG A 187 -5.95 -0.57 -24.25
N SER A 188 -4.83 -0.55 -23.54
CA SER A 188 -3.48 -0.51 -24.15
C SER A 188 -3.18 -1.77 -24.99
N LYS A 189 -3.79 -2.92 -24.66
CA LYS A 189 -3.67 -4.17 -25.43
C LYS A 189 -4.54 -4.23 -26.68
N MET A 190 -5.57 -3.40 -26.79
CA MET A 190 -6.43 -3.34 -27.98
C MET A 190 -5.85 -2.41 -29.07
N ALA A 191 -4.87 -1.59 -28.73
CA ALA A 191 -4.23 -0.63 -29.65
C ALA A 191 -2.87 -1.10 -30.20
N SER A 192 -2.39 -2.28 -29.77
CA SER A 192 -1.13 -2.93 -30.21
C SER A 192 -1.41 -4.11 -31.11
#